data_AF-A0A8J6WFS7-F1
#
_entry.id   AF-A0A8J6WFS7-F1
#
_cell.length_a   1.000
_cell.length_b   1.000
_cell.length_c   1.000
_cell.angle_alpha   90.00
_cell.angle_beta   90.00
_cell.angle_gamma   90.00
#
_symmetry.space_group_name_H-M   'P 1'
#
loop_
_entity.id
_entity.type
_entity.pdbx_description
1 polymer ?
#
loop_
_entity_poly.entity_id
_entity_poly.type
_entity_poly.pdbx_seq_one_letter_code
_entity_poly.pdbx_strand_id
1 'polypeptide(L)'
;MFNFQAFTTALQLDNPTYERVKRSDLHDLVALMSSGNFTAPQVAAEMKRISGDKWKKYACTRAYLIAEVPSLAALVKASLVNFRTQTLTALPGGHIKHDAIWDSDSGNLQNLDHIFVRERVSWGAASLQAINYLDPAYRNPGQHFGVGNAVTSSGSAGNMSDTHDVKGAWSPTIFDFAGPEKVSYLCSQVYQYSDDNRATWHDIPNSTYEILRTVSVERGKIKLEILKQSVSPSNRHENLSNSLLL
;
A
#
# COMPACT_ATOMS: atom_id res chain seq x y z
N MET A 1 -23.95 -29.95 -4.79
CA MET A 1 -24.37 -29.99 -3.37
C MET A 1 -23.08 -30.09 -2.55
N PHE A 2 -22.91 -29.26 -1.53
CA PHE A 2 -21.70 -29.22 -0.71
C PHE A 2 -21.43 -30.58 -0.03
N ASN A 3 -20.18 -31.06 -0.06
CA ASN A 3 -19.79 -32.34 0.54
C ASN A 3 -19.09 -32.12 1.90
N PHE A 4 -19.86 -32.28 2.99
CA PHE A 4 -19.34 -32.08 4.34
C PHE A 4 -18.20 -33.06 4.71
N GLN A 5 -18.20 -34.29 4.19
CA GLN A 5 -17.13 -35.25 4.46
C GLN A 5 -15.80 -34.87 3.77
N ALA A 6 -15.89 -34.31 2.56
CA ALA A 6 -14.71 -33.78 1.88
C ALA A 6 -14.18 -32.52 2.57
N PHE A 7 -15.08 -31.66 3.07
CA PHE A 7 -14.71 -30.52 3.92
C PHE A 7 -13.96 -30.94 5.19
N THR A 8 -14.46 -31.93 5.93
CA THR A 8 -13.79 -32.41 7.15
C THR A 8 -12.43 -33.04 6.84
N THR A 9 -12.32 -33.73 5.70
CA THR A 9 -11.03 -34.27 5.22
C THR A 9 -10.03 -33.13 4.94
N ALA A 10 -10.44 -32.08 4.24
CA ALA A 10 -9.59 -30.90 3.99
C ALA A 10 -9.17 -30.22 5.31
N LEU A 11 -10.09 -30.10 6.27
CA LEU A 11 -9.81 -29.55 7.60
C LEU A 11 -8.81 -30.39 8.40
N GLN A 12 -8.86 -31.71 8.29
CA GLN A 12 -7.92 -32.62 8.95
C GLN A 12 -6.53 -32.57 8.33
N LEU A 13 -6.40 -32.28 7.03
CA LEU A 13 -5.10 -32.05 6.40
C LEU A 13 -4.40 -30.82 7.00
N ASP A 14 -5.14 -29.73 7.19
CA ASP A 14 -4.63 -28.49 7.80
C ASP A 14 -4.46 -28.59 9.33
N ASN A 15 -5.18 -29.50 9.99
CA ASN A 15 -5.20 -29.64 11.45
C ASN A 15 -5.33 -31.09 11.91
N PRO A 16 -4.26 -31.90 11.80
CA PRO A 16 -4.30 -33.35 12.04
C PRO A 16 -4.71 -33.74 13.46
N THR A 17 -4.39 -32.92 14.46
CA THR A 17 -4.72 -33.18 15.87
C THR A 17 -6.13 -32.76 16.25
N TYR A 18 -6.87 -32.12 15.33
CA TYR A 18 -8.24 -31.61 15.53
C TYR A 18 -8.44 -30.93 16.88
N GLU A 19 -7.48 -30.09 17.31
CA GLU A 19 -7.60 -29.32 18.55
C GLU A 19 -8.94 -28.59 18.53
N ARG A 20 -9.76 -28.94 19.54
CA ARG A 20 -11.21 -28.77 19.60
C ARG A 20 -11.73 -27.61 18.74
N VAL A 21 -12.34 -27.95 17.60
CA VAL A 21 -13.13 -27.02 16.77
C VAL A 21 -14.13 -26.21 17.61
N LYS A 22 -14.59 -26.73 18.76
CA LYS A 22 -15.46 -26.01 19.72
C LYS A 22 -14.84 -24.78 20.39
N ARG A 23 -13.55 -24.51 20.22
CA ARG A 23 -12.84 -23.36 20.80
C ARG A 23 -11.91 -22.66 19.81
N SER A 24 -11.90 -23.06 18.55
CA SER A 24 -11.09 -22.41 17.52
C SER A 24 -11.89 -21.33 16.81
N ASP A 25 -11.20 -20.38 16.17
CA ASP A 25 -11.84 -19.34 15.34
C ASP A 25 -12.63 -19.93 14.15
N LEU A 26 -12.45 -21.22 13.85
CA LEU A 26 -13.22 -21.96 12.85
C LEU A 26 -14.54 -22.54 13.39
N HIS A 27 -14.81 -22.44 14.69
CA HIS A 27 -15.94 -23.14 15.31
C HIS A 27 -17.26 -22.85 14.60
N ASP A 28 -17.57 -21.56 14.48
CA ASP A 28 -18.84 -21.08 13.97
C ASP A 28 -18.98 -21.40 12.49
N LEU A 29 -17.89 -21.32 11.74
CA LEU A 29 -17.83 -21.74 10.34
C LEU A 29 -18.11 -23.24 10.21
N VAL A 30 -17.43 -24.10 10.98
CA VAL A 30 -17.66 -25.56 10.92
C VAL A 30 -19.08 -25.92 11.36
N ALA A 31 -19.60 -25.27 12.40
CA ALA A 31 -20.97 -25.44 12.86
C ALA A 31 -21.97 -25.08 11.74
N LEU A 32 -21.77 -23.94 11.08
CA LEU A 32 -22.56 -23.52 9.93
C LEU A 32 -22.51 -24.55 8.80
N MET A 33 -21.32 -25.01 8.40
CA MET A 33 -21.17 -26.02 7.34
C MET A 33 -21.86 -27.34 7.69
N SER A 34 -21.79 -27.76 8.98
CA SER A 34 -22.38 -29.00 9.46
C SER A 34 -23.91 -29.00 9.48
N SER A 35 -24.53 -27.83 9.56
CA SER A 35 -26.00 -27.69 9.53
C SER A 35 -26.60 -28.09 8.18
N GLY A 36 -25.80 -28.04 7.11
CA GLY A 36 -26.23 -28.29 5.73
C GLY A 36 -27.20 -27.24 5.15
N ASN A 37 -27.66 -26.28 5.94
CA ASN A 37 -28.59 -25.22 5.53
C ASN A 37 -27.93 -23.84 5.72
N PHE A 38 -27.08 -23.47 4.76
CA PHE A 38 -26.35 -22.21 4.77
C PHE A 38 -26.42 -21.54 3.40
N THR A 39 -26.14 -20.24 3.38
CA THR A 39 -26.01 -19.44 2.17
C THR A 39 -24.56 -18.97 2.00
N ALA A 40 -24.13 -18.70 0.78
CA ALA A 40 -22.78 -18.20 0.51
C ALA A 40 -22.46 -16.90 1.29
N PRO A 41 -23.39 -15.93 1.47
CA PRO A 41 -23.17 -14.77 2.33
C PRO A 41 -22.91 -15.10 3.80
N GLN A 42 -23.60 -16.09 4.37
CA GLN A 42 -23.36 -16.52 5.76
C GLN A 42 -21.97 -17.14 5.90
N VAL A 43 -21.58 -18.00 4.96
CA VAL A 43 -20.23 -18.59 4.93
C VAL A 43 -19.17 -17.50 4.78
N ALA A 44 -19.37 -16.54 3.88
CA ALA A 44 -18.46 -15.42 3.68
C ALA A 44 -18.31 -14.55 4.94
N ALA A 45 -19.41 -14.31 5.67
CA ALA A 45 -19.39 -13.55 6.91
C ALA A 45 -18.54 -14.24 7.99
N GLU A 46 -18.71 -15.55 8.18
CA GLU A 46 -17.87 -16.31 9.12
C GLU A 46 -16.42 -16.35 8.65
N MET A 47 -16.18 -16.51 7.34
CA MET A 47 -14.81 -16.53 6.81
C MET A 47 -14.05 -15.23 7.04
N LYS A 48 -14.72 -14.08 7.00
CA LYS A 48 -14.14 -12.76 7.24
C LYS A 48 -13.79 -12.49 8.72
N ARG A 49 -14.34 -13.27 9.65
CA ARG A 49 -13.99 -13.18 11.09
C ARG A 49 -12.69 -13.91 11.42
N ILE A 50 -12.31 -14.88 10.60
CA ILE A 50 -11.10 -15.68 10.78
C ILE A 50 -9.90 -14.87 10.28
N SER A 51 -8.88 -14.74 11.12
CA SER A 51 -7.68 -13.97 10.80
C SER A 51 -6.88 -14.60 9.65
N GLY A 52 -6.14 -13.75 8.93
CA GLY A 52 -5.27 -14.20 7.84
C GLY A 52 -4.24 -15.25 8.28
N ASP A 53 -3.69 -15.16 9.48
CA ASP A 53 -2.74 -16.16 10.00
C ASP A 53 -3.40 -17.53 10.24
N LYS A 54 -4.66 -17.54 10.66
CA LYS A 54 -5.44 -18.78 10.72
C LYS A 54 -5.70 -19.29 9.31
N TRP A 55 -6.03 -18.42 8.35
CA TRP A 55 -6.19 -18.84 6.96
C TRP A 55 -4.92 -19.38 6.30
N LYS A 56 -3.72 -18.91 6.71
CA LYS A 56 -2.45 -19.54 6.33
C LYS A 56 -2.36 -20.98 6.84
N LYS A 57 -2.77 -21.22 8.09
CA LYS A 57 -2.83 -22.59 8.65
C LYS A 57 -3.89 -23.44 7.94
N TYR A 58 -5.06 -22.86 7.64
CA TYR A 58 -6.22 -23.56 7.08
C TYR A 58 -6.38 -23.36 5.57
N ALA A 59 -5.26 -23.37 4.84
CA ALA A 59 -5.22 -23.01 3.42
C ALA A 59 -6.01 -24.00 2.55
N CYS A 60 -5.90 -25.31 2.79
CA CYS A 60 -6.64 -26.32 2.05
C CYS A 60 -8.15 -26.22 2.31
N THR A 61 -8.53 -26.00 3.57
CA THR A 61 -9.92 -25.79 4.01
C THR A 61 -10.53 -24.58 3.29
N ARG A 62 -9.81 -23.46 3.25
CA ARG A 62 -10.25 -22.24 2.56
C ARG A 62 -10.46 -22.48 1.07
N ALA A 63 -9.49 -23.13 0.42
CA ALA A 63 -9.55 -23.44 -1.00
C ALA A 63 -10.75 -24.34 -1.34
N TYR A 64 -10.99 -25.37 -0.52
CA TYR A 64 -12.14 -26.25 -0.66
C TYR A 64 -13.47 -25.47 -0.58
N LEU A 65 -13.64 -24.64 0.45
CA LEU A 65 -14.85 -23.83 0.61
C LEU A 65 -15.13 -22.94 -0.61
N ILE A 66 -14.11 -22.25 -1.09
CA ILE A 66 -14.22 -21.34 -2.25
C ILE A 66 -14.59 -22.10 -3.53
N ALA A 67 -14.06 -23.31 -3.72
CA ALA A 67 -14.37 -24.14 -4.88
C ALA A 67 -15.80 -24.72 -4.83
N GLU A 68 -16.27 -25.10 -3.64
CA GLU A 68 -17.47 -25.93 -3.48
C GLU A 68 -18.73 -25.14 -3.13
N VAL A 69 -18.60 -23.92 -2.60
CA VAL A 69 -19.72 -23.04 -2.28
C VAL A 69 -19.90 -22.03 -3.42
N PRO A 70 -20.97 -22.14 -4.24
CA PRO A 70 -21.20 -21.24 -5.36
C PRO A 70 -21.21 -19.77 -4.93
N SER A 71 -20.63 -18.91 -5.76
CA SER A 71 -20.51 -17.45 -5.54
C SER A 71 -19.67 -17.02 -4.33
N LEU A 72 -19.13 -17.95 -3.54
CA LEU A 72 -18.32 -17.60 -2.36
C LEU A 72 -17.05 -16.85 -2.76
N ALA A 73 -16.38 -17.27 -3.86
CA ALA A 73 -15.17 -16.63 -4.37
C ALA A 73 -15.29 -15.10 -4.52
N ALA A 74 -16.44 -14.62 -5.02
CA ALA A 74 -16.70 -13.19 -5.18
C ALA A 74 -16.92 -12.47 -3.85
N LEU A 75 -17.48 -13.16 -2.85
CA LEU A 75 -17.81 -12.60 -1.53
C LEU A 75 -16.61 -12.56 -0.57
N VAL A 76 -15.64 -13.46 -0.75
CA VAL A 76 -14.40 -13.56 0.05
C VAL A 76 -13.13 -13.21 -0.74
N LYS A 77 -13.31 -12.39 -1.79
CA LYS A 77 -12.20 -11.79 -2.51
C LYS A 77 -11.28 -11.08 -1.51
N ALA A 78 -9.99 -11.40 -1.56
CA ALA A 78 -9.04 -10.91 -0.56
C ALA A 78 -8.81 -9.40 -0.72
N SER A 79 -8.58 -8.71 0.38
CA SER A 79 -8.31 -7.28 0.43
C SER A 79 -6.89 -6.99 0.91
N LEU A 80 -6.35 -5.87 0.46
CA LEU A 80 -5.09 -5.31 0.95
C LEU A 80 -5.29 -4.73 2.35
N VAL A 81 -4.42 -5.09 3.30
CA VAL A 81 -4.45 -4.59 4.68
C VAL A 81 -3.03 -4.26 5.19
N ASN A 82 -2.92 -3.58 6.33
CA ASN A 82 -1.66 -3.31 7.03
C ASN A 82 -0.56 -2.66 6.16
N PHE A 83 -0.94 -1.73 5.30
CA PHE A 83 0.03 -0.91 4.58
C PHE A 83 0.96 -0.19 5.55
N ARG A 84 2.27 -0.27 5.31
CA ARG A 84 3.29 0.35 6.17
C ARG A 84 4.59 0.58 5.42
N THR A 85 5.34 1.58 5.87
CA THR A 85 6.73 1.79 5.47
C THR A 85 7.60 0.66 6.01
N GLN A 86 8.25 -0.09 5.11
CA GLN A 86 9.28 -1.06 5.47
C GLN A 86 10.62 -0.37 5.69
N THR A 87 11.04 0.47 4.74
CA THR A 87 12.24 1.29 4.87
C THR A 87 12.02 2.68 4.27
N LEU A 88 12.66 3.67 4.88
CA LEU A 88 12.77 5.02 4.33
C LEU A 88 14.24 5.42 4.48
N THR A 89 14.94 5.54 3.34
CA THR A 89 16.41 5.60 3.32
C THR A 89 16.91 6.76 2.48
N ALA A 90 17.93 7.46 2.97
CA ALA A 90 18.64 8.51 2.26
C ALA A 90 19.68 7.87 1.34
N LEU A 91 19.68 8.22 0.05
CA LEU A 91 20.68 7.78 -0.92
C LEU A 91 21.63 8.93 -1.29
N PRO A 92 22.83 8.65 -1.82
CA PRO A 92 23.74 9.67 -2.36
C PRO A 92 23.05 10.57 -3.39
N GLY A 93 23.45 11.84 -3.49
CA GLY A 93 22.85 12.77 -4.46
C GLY A 93 21.55 13.44 -4.01
N GLY A 94 21.15 13.26 -2.74
CA GLY A 94 19.94 13.89 -2.19
C GLY A 94 18.65 13.14 -2.53
N HIS A 95 18.69 11.82 -2.74
CA HIS A 95 17.46 11.04 -2.96
C HIS A 95 16.92 10.44 -1.67
N ILE A 96 15.61 10.20 -1.63
CA ILE A 96 14.95 9.40 -0.60
C ILE A 96 14.31 8.19 -1.28
N LYS A 97 14.70 6.98 -0.87
CA LYS A 97 14.05 5.73 -1.26
C LYS A 97 13.02 5.34 -0.22
N HIS A 98 11.82 4.99 -0.66
CA HIS A 98 10.74 4.49 0.17
C HIS A 98 10.35 3.07 -0.27
N ASP A 99 10.59 2.09 0.58
CA ASP A 99 10.07 0.74 0.40
C ASP A 99 8.85 0.56 1.31
N ALA A 100 7.72 0.19 0.72
CA ALA A 100 6.46 -0.02 1.43
C ALA A 100 5.97 -1.45 1.23
N ILE A 101 5.28 -1.97 2.25
CA ILE A 101 4.73 -3.32 2.27
C ILE A 101 3.29 -3.32 2.76
N TRP A 102 2.56 -4.37 2.41
CA TRP A 102 1.20 -4.64 2.86
C TRP A 102 0.96 -6.14 2.95
N ASP A 103 -0.12 -6.51 3.64
CA ASP A 103 -0.52 -7.89 3.82
C ASP A 103 -1.85 -8.17 3.09
N SER A 104 -2.19 -9.46 2.95
CA SER A 104 -3.54 -9.90 2.57
C SER A 104 -4.33 -10.28 3.81
N ASP A 105 -5.58 -9.85 3.89
CA ASP A 105 -6.54 -10.31 4.92
C ASP A 105 -6.74 -11.84 4.93
N SER A 106 -6.55 -12.49 3.78
CA SER A 106 -6.58 -13.95 3.62
C SER A 106 -5.30 -14.65 4.08
N GLY A 107 -4.24 -13.89 4.39
CA GLY A 107 -2.93 -14.42 4.75
C GLY A 107 -2.09 -14.93 3.58
N ASN A 108 -2.63 -15.03 2.36
CA ASN A 108 -1.88 -15.38 1.16
C ASN A 108 -1.84 -14.20 0.18
N LEU A 109 -0.64 -13.68 -0.09
CA LEU A 109 -0.42 -12.52 -0.97
C LEU A 109 -0.80 -12.78 -2.43
N GLN A 110 -0.76 -14.02 -2.91
CA GLN A 110 -1.22 -14.37 -4.26
C GLN A 110 -2.73 -14.14 -4.43
N ASN A 111 -3.51 -14.15 -3.35
CA ASN A 111 -4.93 -13.82 -3.44
C ASN A 111 -5.17 -12.35 -3.79
N LEU A 112 -4.14 -11.50 -3.77
CA LEU A 112 -4.19 -10.09 -4.18
C LEU A 112 -3.82 -9.88 -5.66
N ASP A 113 -3.67 -10.93 -6.48
CA ASP A 113 -3.28 -10.81 -7.91
C ASP A 113 -4.24 -9.95 -8.75
N HIS A 114 -5.45 -9.73 -8.25
CA HIS A 114 -6.48 -8.89 -8.85
C HIS A 114 -6.41 -7.41 -8.41
N ILE A 115 -5.52 -7.07 -7.47
CA ILE A 115 -5.32 -5.72 -6.94
C ILE A 115 -4.15 -5.06 -7.68
N PHE A 116 -4.38 -3.83 -8.14
CA PHE A 116 -3.35 -2.96 -8.69
C PHE A 116 -3.04 -1.85 -7.69
N VAL A 117 -1.77 -1.54 -7.46
CA VAL A 117 -1.34 -0.45 -6.57
C VAL A 117 -0.57 0.58 -7.39
N ARG A 118 -0.78 1.86 -7.10
CA ARG A 118 -0.02 2.98 -7.69
C ARG A 118 0.29 4.03 -6.65
N GLU A 119 1.27 4.86 -6.96
CA GLU A 119 1.46 6.15 -6.32
C GLU A 119 0.68 7.25 -7.07
N ARG A 120 0.01 8.14 -6.34
CA ARG A 120 -0.44 9.44 -6.83
C ARG A 120 0.32 10.55 -6.09
N VAL A 121 1.02 11.40 -6.84
CA VAL A 121 1.61 12.63 -6.32
C VAL A 121 0.82 13.81 -6.89
N SER A 122 0.38 14.72 -6.02
CA SER A 122 -0.30 15.96 -6.39
C SER A 122 0.41 17.17 -5.81
N TRP A 123 0.23 18.32 -6.45
CA TRP A 123 0.76 19.59 -5.99
C TRP A 123 -0.24 20.71 -6.22
N GLY A 124 -0.21 21.68 -5.32
CA GLY A 124 -1.02 22.89 -5.40
C GLY A 124 -0.37 23.98 -6.24
N ALA A 125 -0.94 25.18 -6.18
CA ALA A 125 -0.31 26.37 -6.75
C ALA A 125 0.99 26.69 -5.99
N ALA A 126 2.04 27.00 -6.74
CA ALA A 126 3.31 27.41 -6.16
C ALA A 126 3.22 28.81 -5.53
N SER A 127 4.04 29.06 -4.49
CA SER A 127 4.24 30.42 -4.00
C SER A 127 4.93 31.28 -5.08
N LEU A 128 4.74 32.61 -5.01
CA LEU A 128 5.43 33.55 -5.92
C LEU A 128 6.97 33.44 -5.82
N GLN A 129 7.49 33.03 -4.66
CA GLN A 129 8.93 32.82 -4.47
C GLN A 129 9.42 31.54 -5.17
N ALA A 130 8.62 30.47 -5.18
CA ALA A 130 9.01 29.20 -5.77
C ALA A 130 8.77 29.13 -7.28
N ILE A 131 7.72 29.79 -7.79
CA ILE A 131 7.23 29.60 -9.17
C ILE A 131 8.29 29.84 -10.26
N ASN A 132 9.23 30.76 -10.03
CA ASN A 132 10.29 31.11 -10.97
C ASN A 132 11.40 30.03 -11.08
N TYR A 133 11.46 29.14 -10.10
CA TYR A 133 12.44 28.06 -10.03
C TYR A 133 11.83 26.67 -10.23
N LEU A 134 10.53 26.58 -10.50
CA LEU A 134 9.86 25.32 -10.79
C LEU A 134 9.90 25.00 -12.28
N ASP A 135 10.04 23.71 -12.58
CA ASP A 135 9.77 23.18 -13.90
C ASP A 135 8.34 23.57 -14.34
N PRO A 136 8.12 23.93 -15.62
CA PRO A 136 6.82 24.38 -16.11
C PRO A 136 5.64 23.49 -15.72
N ALA A 137 5.81 22.17 -15.63
CA ALA A 137 4.75 21.23 -15.25
C ALA A 137 4.26 21.42 -13.79
N TYR A 138 5.09 21.99 -12.92
CA TYR A 138 4.82 22.15 -11.49
C TYR A 138 4.34 23.56 -11.11
N ARG A 139 4.30 24.50 -12.06
CA ARG A 139 3.90 25.89 -11.78
C ARG A 139 2.41 26.05 -11.51
N ASN A 140 1.60 25.18 -12.10
CA ASN A 140 0.16 25.13 -11.91
C ASN A 140 -0.21 23.88 -11.10
N PRO A 141 -1.35 23.89 -10.39
CA PRO A 141 -1.85 22.69 -9.72
C PRO A 141 -1.92 21.51 -10.67
N GLY A 142 -1.46 20.35 -10.21
CA GLY A 142 -1.32 19.18 -11.04
C GLY A 142 -1.10 17.90 -10.25
N GLN A 143 -0.95 16.81 -10.99
CA GLN A 143 -0.67 15.50 -10.43
C GLN A 143 0.08 14.63 -11.44
N HIS A 144 0.84 13.67 -10.95
CA HIS A 144 1.37 12.57 -11.73
C HIS A 144 1.19 11.24 -10.98
N PHE A 145 1.39 10.15 -11.69
CA PHE A 145 1.31 8.80 -11.14
C PHE A 145 2.68 8.12 -11.29
N GLY A 146 3.15 7.48 -10.22
CA GLY A 146 4.49 6.89 -10.11
C GLY A 146 4.49 5.36 -9.98
N VAL A 147 5.59 4.82 -9.45
CA VAL A 147 5.87 3.38 -9.38
C VAL A 147 4.91 2.66 -8.43
N GLY A 148 4.62 1.42 -8.82
CA GLY A 148 3.49 0.59 -8.44
C GLY A 148 2.96 0.07 -9.77
N ASN A 149 3.41 -1.12 -10.16
CA ASN A 149 3.25 -1.88 -11.41
C ASN A 149 1.97 -1.66 -12.28
N ALA A 150 1.62 -0.43 -12.65
CA ALA A 150 0.36 -0.12 -13.32
C ALA A 150 0.51 0.14 -14.84
N VAL A 151 1.73 0.09 -15.38
CA VAL A 151 1.97 0.29 -16.83
C VAL A 151 2.30 -1.02 -17.58
N THR A 152 2.90 -2.05 -16.96
CA THR A 152 3.39 -3.20 -17.74
C THR A 152 3.22 -4.61 -17.14
N SER A 153 2.95 -4.80 -15.85
CA SER A 153 2.66 -6.15 -15.33
C SER A 153 1.83 -6.14 -14.05
N SER A 154 0.90 -7.07 -13.89
CA SER A 154 0.40 -7.43 -12.56
C SER A 154 1.58 -7.91 -11.71
N GLY A 155 1.85 -7.26 -10.57
CA GLY A 155 2.85 -7.69 -9.59
C GLY A 155 3.16 -6.58 -8.58
N SER A 156 3.58 -6.78 -7.35
CA SER A 156 4.04 -7.98 -6.65
C SER A 156 3.42 -8.01 -5.25
N ALA A 157 2.67 -9.07 -4.97
CA ALA A 157 2.53 -9.81 -3.71
C ALA A 157 2.98 -9.15 -2.37
N GLY A 158 2.60 -7.90 -2.07
CA GLY A 158 2.81 -7.31 -0.73
C GLY A 158 3.91 -6.25 -0.61
N ASN A 159 4.50 -5.75 -1.70
CA ASN A 159 5.54 -4.71 -1.60
C ASN A 159 5.66 -3.77 -2.82
N MET A 160 6.29 -2.61 -2.60
CA MET A 160 6.74 -1.68 -3.65
C MET A 160 7.98 -0.89 -3.22
N SER A 161 8.65 -0.29 -4.21
CA SER A 161 9.80 0.59 -4.03
C SER A 161 9.60 1.85 -4.86
N ASP A 162 9.84 3.00 -4.23
CA ASP A 162 9.69 4.34 -4.79
C ASP A 162 10.93 5.19 -4.46
N THR A 163 11.28 6.16 -5.29
CA THR A 163 12.46 7.02 -5.09
C THR A 163 12.18 8.45 -5.52
N HIS A 164 12.45 9.39 -4.63
CA HIS A 164 12.31 10.82 -4.89
C HIS A 164 13.65 11.52 -4.92
N ASP A 165 13.82 12.39 -5.90
CA ASP A 165 14.95 13.28 -6.02
C ASP A 165 14.66 14.64 -5.34
N VAL A 166 15.65 15.16 -4.62
CA VAL A 166 15.64 16.52 -4.08
C VAL A 166 15.51 17.58 -5.17
N LYS A 167 16.09 17.36 -6.35
CA LYS A 167 15.93 18.24 -7.51
C LYS A 167 14.49 18.22 -8.01
N GLY A 168 13.89 17.04 -8.14
CA GLY A 168 12.46 16.82 -8.44
C GLY A 168 11.78 17.93 -9.26
N ALA A 169 10.94 18.72 -8.59
CA ALA A 169 10.11 19.77 -9.18
C ALA A 169 10.89 21.05 -9.60
N TRP A 170 12.14 21.21 -9.17
CA TRP A 170 12.95 22.38 -9.46
C TRP A 170 13.48 22.34 -10.91
N SER A 171 13.32 23.45 -11.64
CA SER A 171 13.99 23.66 -12.92
C SER A 171 15.48 23.93 -12.72
N PRO A 172 16.32 23.78 -13.77
CA PRO A 172 17.75 24.07 -13.68
C PRO A 172 18.09 25.49 -13.17
N THR A 173 17.21 26.48 -13.37
CA THR A 173 17.37 27.85 -12.86
C THR A 173 17.48 27.94 -11.33
N ILE A 174 17.12 26.88 -10.60
CA ILE A 174 17.32 26.83 -9.14
C ILE A 174 18.78 26.95 -8.73
N PHE A 175 19.72 26.60 -9.62
CA PHE A 175 21.16 26.73 -9.37
C PHE A 175 21.65 28.19 -9.40
N ASP A 176 20.79 29.14 -9.78
CA ASP A 176 21.08 30.57 -9.71
C ASP A 176 20.52 31.21 -8.42
N PHE A 177 19.99 30.41 -7.48
CA PHE A 177 19.43 30.92 -6.23
C PHE A 177 20.51 31.55 -5.33
N ALA A 178 20.34 32.83 -5.02
CA ALA A 178 21.29 33.62 -4.22
C ALA A 178 20.64 34.39 -3.04
N GLY A 179 19.38 34.06 -2.70
CA GLY A 179 18.64 34.76 -1.65
C GLY A 179 19.05 34.32 -0.23
N PRO A 180 18.92 35.20 0.78
CA PRO A 180 19.15 34.85 2.20
C PRO A 180 18.03 33.98 2.77
N GLU A 181 16.89 33.91 2.08
CA GLU A 181 15.70 33.15 2.50
C GLU A 181 15.77 31.69 2.05
N LYS A 182 14.82 30.88 2.53
CA LYS A 182 14.61 29.52 2.02
C LYS A 182 13.41 29.53 1.08
N VAL A 183 13.53 28.89 -0.08
CA VAL A 183 12.39 28.66 -0.99
C VAL A 183 11.95 27.22 -0.83
N SER A 184 10.66 26.98 -0.60
CA SER A 184 10.14 25.62 -0.43
C SER A 184 8.96 25.33 -1.34
N TYR A 185 8.80 24.06 -1.69
CA TYR A 185 7.71 23.56 -2.51
C TYR A 185 7.22 22.20 -1.99
N LEU A 186 5.92 22.11 -1.77
CA LEU A 186 5.26 20.97 -1.14
C LEU A 186 4.45 20.18 -2.18
N CYS A 187 4.69 18.87 -2.22
CA CYS A 187 3.84 17.90 -2.91
C CYS A 187 3.15 17.01 -1.87
N SER A 188 1.95 16.54 -2.18
CA SER A 188 1.27 15.48 -1.44
C SER A 188 1.36 14.18 -2.21
N GLN A 189 1.57 13.08 -1.49
CA GLN A 189 1.64 11.74 -2.04
C GLN A 189 0.62 10.86 -1.32
N VAL A 190 -0.05 9.98 -2.07
CA VAL A 190 -0.87 8.92 -1.50
C VAL A 190 -0.71 7.66 -2.34
N TYR A 191 -0.68 6.51 -1.70
CA TYR A 191 -0.76 5.24 -2.43
C TYR A 191 -2.21 4.82 -2.59
N GLN A 192 -2.54 4.36 -3.78
CA GLN A 192 -3.90 3.98 -4.15
C GLN A 192 -3.94 2.54 -4.63
N TYR A 193 -5.08 1.89 -4.44
CA TYR A 193 -5.35 0.57 -4.99
C TYR A 193 -6.58 0.56 -5.90
N SER A 194 -6.64 -0.41 -6.79
CA SER A 194 -7.79 -0.72 -7.64
C SER A 194 -8.03 -2.22 -7.63
N ASP A 195 -9.28 -2.65 -7.46
CA ASP A 195 -9.71 -4.05 -7.47
C ASP A 195 -10.66 -4.38 -8.63
N ASP A 196 -10.87 -3.41 -9.54
CA ASP A 196 -11.81 -3.41 -10.65
C ASP A 196 -11.11 -3.20 -12.01
N ASN A 197 -9.88 -3.69 -12.12
CA ASN A 197 -9.04 -3.56 -13.32
C ASN A 197 -8.77 -2.09 -13.72
N ARG A 198 -8.38 -1.27 -12.74
CA ARG A 198 -7.92 0.12 -12.90
C ARG A 198 -9.03 1.11 -13.28
N ALA A 199 -10.30 0.72 -13.20
CA ALA A 199 -11.43 1.60 -13.51
C ALA A 199 -11.65 2.63 -12.40
N THR A 200 -11.54 2.22 -11.14
CA THR A 200 -11.57 3.10 -9.98
C THR A 200 -10.32 2.93 -9.11
N TRP A 201 -9.98 3.99 -8.38
CA TRP A 201 -8.82 4.03 -7.50
C TRP A 201 -9.21 4.56 -6.13
N HIS A 202 -8.79 3.85 -5.10
CA HIS A 202 -9.09 4.14 -3.70
C HIS A 202 -7.81 4.39 -2.93
N ASP A 203 -7.78 5.42 -2.09
CA ASP A 203 -6.64 5.70 -1.23
C ASP A 203 -6.45 4.55 -0.24
N ILE A 204 -5.22 4.04 -0.12
CA ILE A 204 -4.87 3.05 0.89
C ILE A 204 -4.79 3.77 2.25
N PRO A 205 -5.46 3.27 3.31
CA PRO A 205 -5.36 3.86 4.63
C PRO A 205 -3.90 3.99 5.11
N ASN A 206 -3.59 5.09 5.81
CA ASN A 206 -2.25 5.39 6.35
C ASN A 206 -1.12 5.42 5.32
N SER A 207 -1.43 5.76 4.06
CA SER A 207 -0.45 5.80 2.97
C SER A 207 -0.17 7.21 2.44
N THR A 208 -0.59 8.25 3.18
CA THR A 208 -0.46 9.66 2.79
C THR A 208 0.82 10.26 3.34
N TYR A 209 1.60 10.89 2.47
CA TYR A 209 2.84 11.57 2.79
C TYR A 209 2.88 12.97 2.20
N GLU A 210 3.65 13.84 2.84
CA GLU A 210 4.05 15.14 2.33
C GLU A 210 5.52 15.09 1.91
N ILE A 211 5.81 15.62 0.72
CA ILE A 211 7.16 15.75 0.18
C ILE A 211 7.48 17.23 0.08
N LEU A 212 8.25 17.73 1.03
CA LEU A 212 8.73 19.11 1.03
C LEU A 212 10.13 19.15 0.42
N ARG A 213 10.30 19.98 -0.61
CA ARG A 213 11.61 20.32 -1.16
C ARG A 213 11.95 21.74 -0.75
N THR A 214 13.16 21.96 -0.31
CA THR A 214 13.63 23.26 0.17
C THR A 214 14.97 23.59 -0.46
N VAL A 215 15.13 24.84 -0.87
CA VAL A 215 16.38 25.41 -1.37
C VAL A 215 16.80 26.54 -0.45
N SER A 216 18.08 26.56 -0.11
CA SER A 216 18.69 27.60 0.71
C SER A 216 20.15 27.78 0.32
N VAL A 217 20.78 28.87 0.80
CA VAL A 217 22.23 29.05 0.69
C VAL A 217 22.87 28.76 2.04
N GLU A 218 23.82 27.83 2.08
CA GLU A 218 24.59 27.49 3.28
C GLU A 218 26.08 27.61 2.95
N ARG A 219 26.83 28.45 3.68
CA ARG A 219 28.28 28.67 3.48
C ARG A 219 28.64 29.08 2.04
N GLY A 220 27.81 29.92 1.42
CA GLY A 220 28.00 30.38 0.04
C GLY A 220 27.73 29.32 -1.03
N LYS A 221 27.16 28.18 -0.65
CA LYS A 221 26.80 27.06 -1.54
C LYS A 221 25.30 26.84 -1.55
N ILE A 222 24.77 26.33 -2.65
CA ILE A 222 23.35 25.99 -2.72
C ILE A 222 23.13 24.67 -1.99
N LYS A 223 22.19 24.67 -1.06
CA LYS A 223 21.72 23.49 -0.37
C LYS A 223 20.31 23.17 -0.83
N LEU A 224 20.14 21.98 -1.40
CA LEU A 224 18.85 21.40 -1.70
C LEU A 224 18.52 20.37 -0.62
N GLU A 225 17.34 20.46 -0.02
CA GLU A 225 16.86 19.54 1.01
C GLU A 225 15.53 18.94 0.57
N ILE A 226 15.34 17.64 0.81
CA ILE A 226 14.06 16.96 0.65
C ILE A 226 13.67 16.37 1.99
N LEU A 227 12.41 16.51 2.37
CA LEU A 227 11.77 15.89 3.51
C LEU A 227 10.56 15.12 3.00
N LYS A 228 10.47 13.85 3.35
CA LYS A 228 9.26 13.04 3.18
C LYS A 228 8.72 12.73 4.58
N GLN A 229 7.46 13.05 4.84
CA GLN A 229 6.82 12.86 6.14
C GLN A 229 5.43 12.25 6.00
N SER A 230 5.05 11.33 6.89
CA SER A 230 3.69 10.79 6.96
C SER A 230 2.75 11.83 7.56
N VAL A 231 1.56 11.96 6.97
CA VAL A 231 0.50 12.88 7.45
C VAL A 231 -0.21 12.31 8.69
N SER A 232 -0.22 11.00 8.85
CA SER A 232 -0.80 10.30 10.00
C SER A 232 0.24 9.35 10.60
N PRO A 233 1.29 9.88 11.25
CA PRO A 233 2.41 9.07 11.69
C PRO A 233 1.98 8.06 12.75
N SER A 234 2.12 6.77 12.43
CA SER A 234 1.83 5.69 13.39
C SER A 234 3.11 5.13 14.02
N ASN A 235 4.28 5.31 13.38
CA ASN A 235 5.56 4.72 13.78
C ASN A 235 6.78 5.61 13.51
N ARG A 236 7.92 5.25 14.13
CA ARG A 236 9.22 5.98 14.06
C ARG A 236 9.90 6.03 12.68
N HIS A 237 9.44 5.28 11.68
CA HIS A 237 10.11 5.11 10.38
C HIS A 237 9.42 5.84 9.21
N GLU A 238 8.50 6.75 9.50
CA GLU A 238 7.63 7.34 8.47
C GLU A 238 8.05 8.76 8.03
N ASN A 239 9.16 9.27 8.58
CA ASN A 239 9.70 10.60 8.27
C ASN A 239 11.21 10.51 7.98
N LEU A 240 11.68 11.17 6.92
CA LEU A 240 13.11 11.24 6.59
C LEU A 240 13.44 12.53 5.83
N SER A 241 14.58 13.14 6.15
CA SER A 241 15.17 14.22 5.38
C SER A 241 16.52 13.81 4.78
N ASN A 242 16.82 14.32 3.60
CA ASN A 242 18.12 14.21 2.95
C ASN A 242 18.49 15.55 2.29
N SER A 243 19.78 15.81 2.10
CA SER A 243 20.26 17.07 1.53
C SER A 243 21.44 16.88 0.59
N LEU A 244 21.54 17.79 -0.38
CA LEU A 244 22.66 17.92 -1.32
C LEU A 244 23.21 19.35 -1.23
N LEU A 245 24.51 19.48 -1.01
CA LEU A 245 25.23 20.76 -1.00
C LEU A 245 26.10 20.85 -2.26
N LEU A 246 25.92 21.91 -3.04
CA LEU A 246 26.57 22.15 -4.34
C LEU A 246 27.59 23.29 -4.22
#